data_AF-A0A2V2Z0V0-F1
#
_entry.id   AF-A0A2V2Z0V0-F1
#
_cell.length_a   1.000
_cell.length_b   1.000
_cell.length_c   1.000
_cell.angle_alpha   90.00
_cell.angle_beta   90.00
_cell.angle_gamma   90.00
#
_symmetry.space_group_name_H-M   'P 1'
#
loop_
_entity.id
_entity.type
_entity.pdbx_description
1 polymer ?
#
loop_
_entity_poly.entity_id
_entity_poly.type
_entity_poly.pdbx_seq_one_letter_code
_entity_poly.pdbx_strand_id
1 'polypeptide(L)' 'MMHVMFLSFVALVIGVIVRLEWPSLQTTAMKSTYLIIVITVFVITVTITFMPELPGPLQGIKALFKPLTAAWMSE' A
#
# COMPACT_ATOMS: atom_id res chain seq x y z
N MET A 1 -14.50 -14.38 -10.37
CA MET A 1 -14.01 -15.51 -9.54
C MET A 1 -12.52 -15.38 -9.22
N MET A 2 -11.65 -15.18 -10.22
CA MET A 2 -10.19 -15.02 -10.03
C MET A 2 -9.78 -13.87 -9.09
N HIS A 3 -10.35 -12.67 -9.26
CA HIS A 3 -10.05 -11.52 -8.38
C HIS A 3 -10.42 -11.76 -6.92
N VAL A 4 -11.50 -12.50 -6.66
CA VAL A 4 -11.95 -12.81 -5.29
C VAL A 4 -10.97 -13.77 -4.62
N MET A 5 -10.54 -14.83 -5.32
CA MET A 5 -9.51 -15.75 -4.79
C MET A 5 -8.19 -15.02 -4.52
N PHE A 6 -7.77 -14.13 -5.42
CA PHE A 6 -6.58 -13.31 -5.23
C PHE A 6 -6.69 -12.41 -3.99
N LEU A 7 -7.79 -11.68 -3.84
CA LEU A 7 -7.99 -10.79 -2.68
C LEU A 7 -8.12 -11.56 -1.37
N SER A 8 -8.74 -12.74 -1.36
CA SER A 8 -8.79 -13.62 -0.19
C SER A 8 -7.39 -14.09 0.21
N PHE A 9 -6.55 -14.46 -0.76
CA PHE A 9 -5.15 -14.82 -0.49
C PHE A 9 -4.36 -13.65 0.09
N VAL A 10 -4.47 -12.46 -0.53
CA VAL A 10 -3.81 -11.24 -0.04
C VAL A 10 -4.27 -10.89 1.38
N ALA A 11 -5.57 -10.96 1.66
CA ALA A 11 -6.12 -10.69 2.99
C ALA A 11 -5.58 -11.68 4.04
N LEU A 12 -5.42 -12.95 3.68
CA LEU A 12 -4.85 -13.98 4.56
C LEU A 12 -3.37 -13.68 4.87
N VAL A 13 -2.58 -13.35 3.84
CA VAL A 13 -1.17 -12.96 4.00
C VAL A 13 -1.03 -11.73 4.89
N ILE A 14 -1.83 -10.68 4.64
CA ILE A 14 -1.84 -9.47 5.48
C ILE A 14 -2.21 -9.82 6.92
N GLY A 15 -3.21 -10.67 7.14
CA GLY A 15 -3.60 -11.10 8.49
C GLY A 15 -2.46 -11.80 9.24
N VAL A 16 -1.69 -12.64 8.55
CA VAL A 16 -0.50 -13.31 9.13
C VAL A 16 0.59 -12.29 9.46
N ILE A 17 0.91 -11.37 8.55
CA ILE A 17 1.92 -10.32 8.77
C ILE A 17 1.52 -9.44 9.95
N VAL A 18 0.27 -8.96 9.98
CA VAL A 18 -0.27 -8.17 11.08
C VAL A 18 -0.12 -8.93 12.39
N ARG A 19 -0.51 -10.20 12.44
CA ARG A 19 -0.40 -11.02 13.66
C ARG A 19 1.05 -11.20 14.14
N LEU A 20 1.99 -11.37 13.21
CA LEU A 20 3.41 -11.55 13.54
C LEU A 20 4.07 -10.25 14.01
N GLU A 21 3.74 -9.13 13.37
CA GLU A 21 4.34 -7.83 13.66
C GLU A 21 3.67 -7.12 14.85
N TRP A 22 2.38 -7.37 15.11
CA TRP A 22 1.64 -6.73 16.20
C TRP A 22 2.33 -6.77 17.59
N PRO A 23 2.91 -7.89 18.05
CA PRO A 23 3.61 -7.94 19.33
C PRO A 23 4.94 -7.17 19.33
N SER A 24 5.55 -6.89 18.16
CA SER A 24 6.81 -6.12 18.08
C SER A 24 6.58 -4.62 18.31
N LEU A 25 5.37 -4.13 18.08
CA LEU A 25 5.01 -2.71 18.18
C LEU A 25 4.81 -2.29 19.65
N GLN A 26 5.77 -1.53 20.19
CA GLN A 26 5.82 -1.17 21.60
C GLN A 26 4.82 -0.08 22.02
N THR A 27 4.48 0.84 21.11
CA THR A 27 3.65 2.01 21.43
C THR A 27 2.31 2.00 20.70
N THR A 28 1.29 2.62 21.30
CA THR A 28 -0.01 2.81 20.65
C THR A 28 0.12 3.62 19.36
N ALA A 29 1.01 4.61 19.33
CA ALA A 29 1.29 5.41 18.13
C ALA A 29 1.82 4.52 16.98
N MET A 30 2.78 3.64 17.25
CA MET A 30 3.31 2.70 16.25
C MET A 30 2.23 1.73 15.75
N LYS A 31 1.36 1.23 16.62
CA LYS A 31 0.23 0.38 16.24
C LYS A 31 -0.76 1.11 15.34
N SER A 32 -1.11 2.35 15.67
CA SER A 32 -1.99 3.17 14.83
C SER A 32 -1.38 3.45 13.46
N THR A 33 -0.12 3.88 13.41
CA THR A 33 0.58 4.12 12.14
C THR A 33 0.67 2.85 11.29
N TYR A 34 1.03 1.72 11.91
CA TYR A 34 1.08 0.43 11.24
C TYR A 34 -0.29 0.04 10.66
N LEU A 35 -1.36 0.18 11.44
CA LEU A 35 -2.72 -0.14 10.99
C LEU A 35 -3.14 0.73 9.81
N ILE A 36 -2.84 2.04 9.86
CA ILE A 36 -3.11 2.98 8.77
C ILE A 36 -2.38 2.53 7.49
N ILE A 37 -1.09 2.22 7.58
CA ILE A 37 -0.30 1.76 6.44
C ILE A 37 -0.89 0.48 5.85
N VAL A 38 -1.21 -0.52 6.69
CA VAL A 38 -1.78 -1.79 6.24
C VAL A 38 -3.12 -1.58 5.53
N ILE A 39 -4.01 -0.76 6.10
CA ILE A 39 -5.31 -0.45 5.51
C ILE A 39 -5.12 0.28 4.18
N THR A 40 -4.26 1.30 4.12
CA THR A 40 -3.96 2.04 2.89
C THR A 40 -3.44 1.12 1.79
N VAL A 41 -2.48 0.24 2.10
CA VAL A 41 -1.94 -0.72 1.14
C VAL A 41 -3.02 -1.69 0.65
N PHE A 42 -3.88 -2.17 1.55
CA PHE A 42 -4.98 -3.05 1.18
C PHE A 42 -5.99 -2.36 0.27
N VAL A 43 -6.41 -1.13 0.60
CA VAL A 43 -7.31 -0.33 -0.24
C VAL A 43 -6.71 -0.10 -1.62
N ILE A 44 -5.43 0.29 -1.70
CA ILE A 44 -4.72 0.47 -2.97
C ILE A 44 -4.72 -0.84 -3.77
N THR A 45 -4.46 -1.97 -3.12
CA THR A 45 -4.45 -3.29 -3.78
C THR A 45 -5.84 -3.64 -4.35
N VAL A 46 -6.89 -3.40 -3.58
CA VAL A 46 -8.28 -3.58 -4.03
C VAL A 46 -8.57 -2.67 -5.23
N THR A 47 -8.23 -1.38 -5.14
CA THR A 47 -8.44 -0.41 -6.23
C THR A 47 -7.76 -0.85 -7.52
N ILE A 48 -6.48 -1.23 -7.49
CA ILE A 48 -5.76 -1.69 -8.70
C ILE A 48 -6.34 -2.99 -9.25
N THR A 49 -6.80 -3.88 -8.37
CA THR A 49 -7.36 -5.18 -8.78
C THR A 49 -8.66 -5.01 -9.56
N PHE A 50 -9.48 -4.00 -9.24
CA PHE A 50 -10.75 -3.73 -9.90
C PHE A 50 -10.70 -2.63 -10.96
N MET A 51 -9.72 -1.72 -10.88
CA MET A 51 -9.51 -0.62 -11.82
C MET A 51 -8.06 -0.66 -12.35
N PRO A 52 -7.71 -1.68 -13.16
CA PRO A 52 -6.35 -1.85 -13.68
C PRO A 52 -5.90 -0.72 -14.61
N GLU A 53 -6.83 0.06 -15.14
CA GLU A 53 -6.58 1.26 -15.94
C GLU A 53 -6.02 2.44 -15.13
N LEU A 54 -6.14 2.42 -13.80
CA LEU A 54 -5.55 3.45 -12.96
C LEU A 54 -4.02 3.29 -12.91
N PRO A 55 -3.26 4.40 -13.03
CA PRO A 55 -1.82 4.36 -12.89
C PRO A 55 -1.49 3.80 -11.50
N GLY A 56 -0.69 2.73 -11.45
CA GLY A 56 -0.36 2.08 -10.20
C GLY A 56 0.24 3.06 -9.17
N PRO A 57 0.27 2.73 -7.88
CA PRO A 57 0.74 3.61 -6.81
C PRO A 57 2.16 4.12 -7.04
N LEU A 58 3.03 3.30 -7.65
CA LEU A 58 4.36 3.69 -8.11
C LEU A 58 4.34 4.76 -9.22
N GLN A 59 3.36 4.72 -10.12
CA GLN A 59 3.18 5.74 -11.16
C GLN A 59 2.63 7.04 -10.55
N GLY A 60 1.73 6.97 -9.57
CA GLY A 60 1.25 8.13 -8.82
C GLY A 60 2.37 8.83 -8.04
N ILE A 61 3.21 8.05 -7.34
CA ILE A 61 4.42 8.54 -6.67
C ILE A 61 5.36 9.17 -7.72
N LYS A 62 5.65 8.49 -8.83
CA LYS A 62 6.47 9.07 -9.90
C LYS A 62 5.90 10.38 -10.44
N ALA A 63 4.59 10.51 -10.59
CA ALA A 63 3.95 11.75 -11.06
C ALA A 63 4.12 12.91 -10.05
N LEU A 64 3.99 12.64 -8.75
CA LEU A 64 4.24 13.60 -7.68
C LEU A 64 5.70 14.05 -7.61
N PHE A 65 6.65 13.14 -7.83
CA PHE A 65 8.08 13.44 -7.78
C PHE A 65 8.66 13.97 -9.11
N LYS A 66 7.93 13.80 -10.22
CA LYS A 66 8.32 14.30 -11.55
C LYS A 66 8.69 15.80 -11.58
N PRO A 67 7.90 16.73 -11.00
CA PRO A 67 8.26 18.15 -10.97
C PRO A 67 9.52 18.42 -10.12
N LEU A 68 9.72 17.68 -9.03
CA LEU A 68 10.92 17.80 -8.20
C LEU A 68 12.18 17.38 -8.96
N THR A 69 12.13 16.26 -9.68
CA THR A 69 13.27 15.81 -10.51
C THR A 69 13.54 16.72 -11.70
N ALA A 70 12.51 17.38 -12.24
CA ALA A 70 12.66 18.35 -13.32
C ALA A 70 13.34 19.65 -12.84
N ALA A 71 13.01 20.10 -11.63
CA ALA A 71 13.64 21.26 -10.99
C ALA A 71 15.10 20.98 -10.58
N TRP A 72 15.44 19.73 -10.24
CA TRP A 72 16.80 19.33 -9.84
C TRP A 72 17.76 19.09 -11.03
N MET A 73 17.24 18.81 -12.22
CA MET A 73 18.04 18.62 -13.45
C MET A 73 18.14 19.89 -14.31
N SER A 74 17.64 21.03 -13.84
CA SER A 74 17.75 22.32 -14.52
C SER A 74 18.87 23.23 -13.98
N GLU A 75 19.76 22.70 -13.13
CA GLU A 75 21.02 23.34 -12.70
C GLU A 75 22.24 22.72 -13.38
#